data_AF-A0A1V4TFG5-F1
#
_entry.id   AF-A0A1V4TFG5-F1
#
_cell.length_a   1.000
_cell.length_b   1.000
_cell.length_c   1.000
_cell.angle_alpha   90.00
_cell.angle_beta   90.00
_cell.angle_gamma   90.00
#
_symmetry.space_group_name_H-M   'P 1'
#
loop_
_entity.id
_entity.type
_entity.pdbx_description
1 polymer ?
#
loop_
_entity_poly.entity_id
_entity_poly.type
_entity_poly.pdbx_seq_one_letter_code
_entity_poly.pdbx_strand_id
1 'polypeptide(L)'
;MNDNEWKCADHCDWRDVKGLTWRMTFSAVSALGWFGFVIAWLFFLAGDYGLLQNIGVLLLSVVALAAMNAPVWISFAKRMEGLEDLHCPEKEHGASKAALALAWMVAIGLWLLIYAGDYSLYQNLAVVLLSLVPVGAANLLLKLR
;
A
#
# COMPACT_ATOMS: atom_id res chain seq x y z
N MET A 1 -49.03 2.65 10.81
CA MET A 1 -47.70 2.01 10.71
C MET A 1 -47.86 0.85 9.75
N ASN A 2 -47.10 0.84 8.66
CA ASN A 2 -47.25 -0.08 7.54
C ASN A 2 -46.11 -1.11 7.60
N ASP A 3 -46.43 -2.40 7.53
CA ASP A 3 -45.55 -3.51 7.89
C ASP A 3 -44.47 -3.83 6.84
N ASN A 4 -44.29 -2.93 5.89
CA ASN A 4 -43.44 -3.03 4.71
C ASN A 4 -42.25 -2.05 4.73
N GLU A 5 -42.12 -1.20 5.76
CA GLU A 5 -40.94 -0.32 5.94
C GLU A 5 -39.64 -1.12 6.21
N TRP A 6 -39.75 -2.33 6.77
CA TRP A 6 -38.59 -3.16 7.13
C TRP A 6 -38.11 -4.09 6.00
N LYS A 7 -38.87 -4.24 4.91
CA LYS A 7 -38.44 -5.08 3.77
C LYS A 7 -37.40 -4.42 2.88
N CYS A 8 -37.17 -3.13 3.02
CA CYS A 8 -36.18 -2.40 2.21
C CYS A 8 -34.77 -2.40 2.82
N ALA A 9 -34.54 -3.05 3.97
CA ALA A 9 -33.21 -3.12 4.60
C ALA A 9 -32.38 -4.37 4.20
N ASP A 10 -32.96 -5.29 3.43
CA ASP A 10 -32.36 -6.61 3.14
C ASP A 10 -31.68 -6.71 1.75
N HIS A 11 -31.64 -5.61 0.99
CA HIS A 11 -31.05 -5.59 -0.37
C HIS A 11 -29.56 -5.22 -0.42
N CYS A 12 -28.92 -5.02 0.73
CA CYS A 12 -27.48 -4.76 0.82
C CYS A 12 -26.75 -5.93 1.52
N ASP A 13 -26.96 -7.18 1.08
CA ASP A 13 -26.06 -8.27 1.47
C ASP A 13 -24.72 -8.08 0.75
N TRP A 14 -23.80 -7.39 1.42
CA TRP A 14 -22.44 -7.16 0.94
C TRP A 14 -21.68 -8.48 0.68
N ARG A 15 -22.16 -9.62 1.20
CA ARG A 15 -21.57 -10.95 0.94
C ARG A 15 -21.88 -11.46 -0.47
N ASP A 16 -22.90 -10.92 -1.13
CA ASP A 16 -23.33 -11.33 -2.48
C ASP A 16 -22.66 -10.49 -3.61
N VAL A 17 -21.71 -9.62 -3.25
CA VAL A 17 -20.94 -8.87 -4.25
C VAL A 17 -20.06 -9.86 -5.02
N LYS A 18 -20.47 -10.16 -6.25
CA LYS A 18 -19.81 -11.12 -7.15
C LYS A 18 -18.30 -10.83 -7.25
N GLY A 19 -17.49 -11.79 -6.78
CA GLY A 19 -16.03 -11.71 -6.79
C GLY A 19 -15.38 -11.17 -5.50
N LEU A 20 -16.14 -10.78 -4.47
CA LEU A 20 -15.58 -10.35 -3.18
C LEU A 20 -14.82 -11.48 -2.48
N THR A 21 -15.36 -12.71 -2.48
CA THR A 21 -14.75 -13.89 -1.86
C THR A 21 -13.35 -14.18 -2.42
N TRP A 22 -13.19 -14.20 -3.74
CA TRP A 22 -11.89 -14.45 -4.37
C TRP A 22 -10.84 -13.39 -4.01
N ARG A 23 -11.23 -12.11 -3.93
CA ARG A 23 -10.32 -11.02 -3.54
C ARG A 23 -9.86 -11.16 -2.09
N MET A 24 -10.79 -11.49 -1.18
CA MET A 24 -10.46 -11.77 0.21
C MET A 24 -9.51 -12.96 0.34
N THR A 25 -9.77 -14.05 -0.41
CA THR A 25 -8.87 -15.21 -0.46
C THR A 25 -7.49 -14.82 -0.99
N PHE A 26 -7.41 -14.05 -2.08
CA PHE A 26 -6.14 -13.57 -2.64
C PHE A 26 -5.35 -12.74 -1.63
N SER A 27 -6.00 -11.78 -0.95
CA SER A 27 -5.35 -10.99 0.10
C SER A 27 -4.88 -11.85 1.27
N ALA A 28 -5.70 -12.80 1.74
CA ALA A 28 -5.32 -13.71 2.81
C ALA A 28 -4.12 -14.60 2.43
N VAL A 29 -4.12 -15.19 1.24
CA VAL A 29 -3.00 -16.01 0.72
C VAL A 29 -1.74 -15.18 0.55
N SER A 30 -1.86 -13.96 0.01
CA SER A 30 -0.71 -13.06 -0.14
C SER A 30 -0.11 -12.64 1.20
N ALA A 31 -0.94 -12.41 2.22
CA ALA A 31 -0.48 -12.09 3.57
C ALA A 31 0.24 -13.28 4.22
N LEU A 32 -0.31 -14.49 4.07
CA LEU A 32 0.36 -15.73 4.53
C LEU A 32 1.71 -15.94 3.82
N GLY A 33 1.75 -15.73 2.51
CA GLY A 33 3.00 -15.78 1.74
C GLY A 33 4.02 -14.75 2.21
N TRP A 34 3.56 -13.53 2.50
CA TRP A 34 4.41 -12.48 3.06
C TRP A 34 4.93 -12.83 4.46
N PHE A 35 4.11 -13.38 5.36
CA PHE A 35 4.59 -13.88 6.65
C PHE A 35 5.65 -14.98 6.48
N GLY A 36 5.44 -15.91 5.55
CA GLY A 36 6.44 -16.92 5.20
C GLY A 36 7.75 -16.30 4.73
N PHE A 37 7.68 -15.29 3.86
CA PHE A 37 8.86 -14.52 3.43
C PHE A 37 9.56 -13.82 4.61
N VAL A 38 8.83 -13.12 5.48
CA VAL A 38 9.41 -12.41 6.64
C VAL A 38 10.11 -13.39 7.57
N ILE A 39 9.48 -14.53 7.87
CA ILE A 39 10.09 -15.57 8.71
C ILE A 39 11.35 -16.11 8.04
N ALA A 40 11.29 -16.47 6.76
CA ALA A 40 12.44 -16.98 6.03
C ALA A 40 13.58 -15.95 5.96
N TRP A 41 13.26 -14.69 5.73
CA TRP A 41 14.23 -13.60 5.70
C TRP A 41 14.95 -13.46 7.05
N LEU A 42 14.17 -13.30 8.14
CA LEU A 42 14.71 -13.06 9.47
C LEU A 42 15.56 -14.22 10.01
N PHE A 43 15.19 -15.47 9.70
CA PHE A 43 15.93 -16.64 10.18
C PHE A 43 17.16 -16.98 9.35
N PHE A 44 17.07 -16.86 8.01
CA PHE A 44 18.10 -17.43 7.13
C PHE A 44 18.98 -16.39 6.45
N LEU A 45 18.46 -15.18 6.17
CA LEU A 45 19.17 -14.19 5.36
C LEU A 45 19.61 -12.97 6.18
N ALA A 46 18.86 -12.61 7.22
CA ALA A 46 19.07 -11.35 7.94
C ALA A 46 20.43 -11.25 8.66
N GLY A 47 21.08 -12.37 8.94
CA GLY A 47 22.37 -12.42 9.63
C GLY A 47 23.52 -11.76 8.85
N ASP A 48 23.46 -11.77 7.53
CA ASP A 48 24.49 -11.19 6.66
C ASP A 48 24.30 -9.67 6.45
N TYR A 49 23.21 -9.10 6.96
CA TYR A 49 22.83 -7.71 6.75
C TYR A 49 22.83 -6.92 8.07
N GLY A 50 23.18 -5.64 7.99
CA GLY A 50 23.03 -4.72 9.11
C GLY A 50 21.57 -4.48 9.49
N LEU A 51 21.33 -3.93 10.70
CA LEU A 51 19.97 -3.62 11.19
C LEU A 51 19.18 -2.75 10.20
N LEU A 52 19.80 -1.69 9.66
CA LEU A 52 19.14 -0.78 8.73
C LEU A 52 18.84 -1.42 7.37
N GLN A 53 19.73 -2.29 6.88
CA GLN A 53 19.51 -3.04 5.63
C GLN A 53 18.34 -4.01 5.79
N ASN A 54 18.26 -4.71 6.93
CA ASN A 54 17.12 -5.57 7.26
C ASN A 54 15.80 -4.80 7.33
N ILE A 55 15.80 -3.60 7.93
CA ILE A 55 14.63 -2.71 7.90
C ILE A 55 14.26 -2.34 6.47
N GLY A 56 15.25 -2.05 5.60
CA GLY A 56 15.03 -1.77 4.18
C GLY A 56 14.34 -2.93 3.45
N VAL A 57 14.76 -4.16 3.71
CA VAL A 57 14.15 -5.35 3.09
C VAL A 57 12.72 -5.57 3.57
N LEU A 58 12.47 -5.43 4.87
CA LEU A 58 11.12 -5.52 5.42
C LEU A 58 10.22 -4.43 4.82
N LEU A 59 10.71 -3.20 4.70
CA LEU A 59 10.00 -2.10 4.05
C LEU A 59 9.63 -2.43 2.60
N LEU A 60 10.61 -2.86 1.80
CA LEU A 60 10.39 -3.24 0.40
C LEU A 60 9.43 -4.42 0.26
N SER A 61 9.45 -5.38 1.19
CA SER A 61 8.52 -6.51 1.19
C SER A 61 7.07 -6.09 1.40
N VAL A 62 6.82 -5.11 2.28
CA VAL A 62 5.48 -4.54 2.51
C VAL A 62 5.02 -3.78 1.27
N VAL A 63 5.92 -3.01 0.64
CA VAL A 63 5.62 -2.33 -0.62
C VAL A 63 5.29 -3.34 -1.72
N ALA A 64 6.01 -4.45 -1.82
CA ALA A 64 5.73 -5.52 -2.78
C ALA A 64 4.35 -6.15 -2.51
N LEU A 65 4.03 -6.46 -1.25
CA LEU A 65 2.71 -6.99 -0.86
C LEU A 65 1.58 -6.02 -1.23
N ALA A 66 1.77 -4.72 -0.96
CA ALA A 66 0.81 -3.68 -1.33
C ALA A 66 0.66 -3.58 -2.85
N ALA A 67 1.76 -3.61 -3.61
CA ALA A 67 1.75 -3.57 -5.06
C ALA A 67 1.05 -4.79 -5.69
N MET A 68 1.15 -5.97 -5.07
CA MET A 68 0.42 -7.17 -5.52
C MET A 68 -1.09 -7.07 -5.26
N ASN A 69 -1.50 -6.49 -4.12
CA ASN A 69 -2.90 -6.39 -3.74
C ASN A 69 -3.62 -5.18 -4.38
N ALA A 70 -2.91 -4.08 -4.62
CA ALA A 70 -3.51 -2.84 -5.10
C ALA A 70 -4.32 -3.00 -6.41
N PRO A 71 -3.85 -3.70 -7.46
CA PRO A 71 -4.62 -3.86 -8.70
C PRO A 71 -5.96 -4.58 -8.49
N VAL A 72 -5.99 -5.55 -7.57
CA VAL A 72 -7.20 -6.34 -7.25
C VAL A 72 -8.28 -5.45 -6.65
N TRP A 73 -7.90 -4.54 -5.77
CA TRP A 73 -8.81 -3.62 -5.08
C TRP A 73 -9.14 -2.38 -5.91
N ILE A 74 -8.20 -1.83 -6.67
CA ILE A 74 -8.46 -0.72 -7.61
C ILE A 74 -9.46 -1.17 -8.69
N SER A 75 -9.28 -2.38 -9.24
CA SER A 75 -10.21 -2.93 -10.23
C SER A 75 -11.61 -3.19 -9.66
N PHE A 76 -11.72 -3.37 -8.35
CA PHE A 76 -13.01 -3.50 -7.68
C PHE A 76 -13.69 -2.15 -7.49
N ALA A 77 -12.94 -1.16 -6.99
CA ALA A 77 -13.44 0.19 -6.79
C ALA A 77 -14.03 0.76 -8.10
N LYS A 78 -13.29 0.64 -9.20
CA LYS A 78 -13.76 1.07 -10.53
C LYS A 78 -15.01 0.35 -11.03
N ARG A 79 -15.25 -0.89 -10.61
CA ARG A 79 -16.47 -1.64 -10.98
C ARG A 79 -17.68 -1.24 -10.13
N MET A 80 -17.47 -0.79 -8.90
CA MET A 80 -18.55 -0.29 -8.04
C MET A 80 -18.96 1.14 -8.38
N GLU A 81 -18.03 1.97 -8.85
CA GLU A 81 -18.34 3.32 -9.40
C GLU A 81 -19.36 3.28 -10.55
N GLY A 82 -19.46 2.18 -11.30
CA GLY A 82 -20.46 2.03 -12.36
C GLY A 82 -21.87 1.65 -11.88
N LEU A 83 -22.06 1.36 -10.59
CA LEU A 83 -23.32 0.87 -10.01
C LEU A 83 -24.00 1.90 -9.08
N GLU A 84 -23.28 2.91 -8.60
CA GLU A 84 -23.83 3.99 -7.78
C GLU A 84 -23.73 5.33 -8.51
N ASP A 85 -24.88 5.98 -8.72
CA ASP A 85 -25.06 7.40 -9.08
C ASP A 85 -24.49 8.37 -8.00
N LEU A 86 -23.63 7.87 -7.10
CA LEU A 86 -22.90 8.67 -6.14
C LEU A 86 -21.71 9.29 -6.85
N HIS A 87 -21.96 10.47 -7.39
CA HIS A 87 -20.95 11.43 -7.82
C HIS A 87 -20.06 11.86 -6.65
N CYS A 88 -19.22 10.95 -6.16
CA CYS A 88 -18.03 11.31 -5.41
C CYS A 88 -17.00 11.71 -6.49
N PRO A 89 -16.62 12.99 -6.61
CA PRO A 89 -15.62 13.37 -7.58
C PRO A 89 -14.35 12.57 -7.30
N GLU A 90 -13.98 11.69 -8.25
CA GLU A 90 -12.69 11.02 -8.29
C GLU A 90 -11.64 12.13 -8.35
N LYS A 91 -11.16 12.55 -7.18
CA LYS A 91 -10.05 13.49 -7.13
C LYS A 91 -8.83 12.71 -7.61
N GLU A 92 -8.46 12.86 -8.88
CA GLU A 92 -7.19 12.38 -9.48
C GLU A 92 -5.96 12.63 -8.57
N HIS A 93 -6.05 13.63 -7.70
CA HIS A 93 -5.07 13.98 -6.67
C HIS A 93 -4.82 12.91 -5.59
N GLY A 94 -5.76 11.99 -5.35
CA GLY A 94 -5.60 10.93 -4.34
C GLY A 94 -4.63 9.85 -4.80
N ALA A 95 -4.81 9.37 -6.03
CA ALA A 95 -3.96 8.33 -6.63
C ALA A 95 -2.52 8.82 -6.86
N SER A 96 -2.36 10.06 -7.32
CA SER A 96 -1.03 10.66 -7.57
C SER A 96 -0.21 10.82 -6.28
N LYS A 97 -0.83 11.21 -5.16
CA LYS A 97 -0.17 11.27 -3.85
C LYS A 97 0.22 9.89 -3.32
N ALA A 98 -0.66 8.90 -3.47
CA ALA A 98 -0.36 7.53 -3.07
C ALA A 98 0.81 6.96 -3.89
N ALA A 99 0.83 7.20 -5.21
CA ALA A 99 1.92 6.78 -6.08
C ALA A 99 3.24 7.48 -5.71
N LEU A 100 3.22 8.78 -5.41
CA LEU A 100 4.40 9.52 -4.96
C LEU A 100 4.94 8.96 -3.63
N ALA A 101 4.06 8.68 -2.67
CA ALA A 101 4.44 8.09 -1.39
C ALA A 101 5.04 6.68 -1.58
N LEU A 102 4.45 5.84 -2.44
CA LEU A 102 4.99 4.52 -2.76
C LEU A 102 6.35 4.60 -3.44
N ALA A 103 6.52 5.51 -4.41
CA ALA A 103 7.80 5.72 -5.08
C ALA A 103 8.89 6.15 -4.09
N TRP A 104 8.56 7.04 -3.15
CA TRP A 104 9.47 7.44 -2.08
C TRP A 104 9.82 6.28 -1.15
N MET A 105 8.84 5.46 -0.76
CA MET A 105 9.06 4.26 0.07
C MET A 105 10.00 3.26 -0.62
N VAL A 106 9.84 3.06 -1.93
CA VAL A 106 10.77 2.23 -2.73
C VAL A 106 12.18 2.84 -2.72
N ALA A 107 12.30 4.14 -2.95
CA ALA A 107 13.59 4.82 -2.97
C ALA A 107 14.33 4.69 -1.63
N ILE A 108 13.63 4.90 -0.50
CA ILE A 108 14.21 4.73 0.83
C ILE A 108 14.51 3.26 1.14
N GLY A 109 13.63 2.33 0.78
CA GLY A 109 13.88 0.90 0.97
C GLY A 109 15.13 0.43 0.22
N LEU A 110 15.30 0.88 -1.03
CA LEU A 110 16.49 0.58 -1.84
C LEU A 110 17.76 1.24 -1.29
N TRP A 111 17.66 2.49 -0.83
CA TRP A 111 18.77 3.16 -0.17
C TRP A 111 19.22 2.39 1.07
N LEU A 112 18.27 2.01 1.92
CA LEU A 112 18.55 1.27 3.15
C LEU A 112 19.18 -0.09 2.86
N LEU A 113 18.68 -0.81 1.85
CA LEU A 113 19.20 -2.11 1.46
C LEU A 113 20.65 -2.03 0.93
N ILE A 114 20.93 -1.08 0.04
CA ILE A 114 22.21 -1.04 -0.68
C ILE A 114 23.28 -0.31 0.12
N TYR A 115 22.95 0.84 0.70
CA TYR A 115 23.94 1.79 1.19
C TYR A 115 24.00 1.93 2.71
N ALA A 116 22.94 1.56 3.45
CA ALA A 116 22.90 1.92 4.87
C ALA A 116 23.99 1.26 5.74
N GLY A 117 24.60 0.17 5.29
CA GLY A 117 25.72 -0.47 5.98
C GLY A 117 27.00 0.39 6.04
N ASP A 118 27.22 1.25 5.03
CA ASP A 118 28.42 2.08 4.92
C ASP A 118 28.30 3.42 5.65
N TYR A 119 27.09 3.75 6.13
CA TYR A 119 26.77 5.03 6.75
C TYR A 119 26.36 4.85 8.20
N SER A 120 26.71 5.84 9.02
CA SER A 120 26.22 5.90 10.41
C SER A 120 24.70 6.11 10.45
N LEU A 121 24.08 5.81 11.59
CA LEU A 121 22.64 6.04 11.81
C LEU A 121 22.24 7.50 11.51
N TYR A 122 23.05 8.47 11.95
CA TYR A 122 22.77 9.90 11.73
C TYR A 122 22.84 10.28 10.25
N GLN A 123 23.79 9.72 9.49
CA GLN A 123 23.90 9.97 8.05
C GLN A 123 22.71 9.37 7.31
N ASN A 124 22.32 8.13 7.63
CA ASN A 124 21.12 7.52 7.05
C ASN A 124 19.86 8.34 7.35
N LEU A 125 19.72 8.84 8.58
CA LEU A 125 18.61 9.71 8.95
C LEU A 125 18.63 11.04 8.20
N ALA A 126 19.81 11.63 7.99
CA ALA A 126 19.96 12.84 7.17
C ALA A 126 19.50 12.60 5.72
N VAL A 127 19.79 11.44 5.13
CA VAL A 127 19.30 11.09 3.77
C VAL A 127 17.79 10.96 3.74
N VAL A 128 17.19 10.30 4.74
CA VAL A 128 15.73 10.21 4.85
C VAL A 128 15.11 11.62 4.92
N LEU A 129 15.62 12.48 5.79
CA LEU A 129 15.13 13.86 5.92
C LEU A 129 15.32 14.67 4.63
N LEU A 130 16.49 14.56 3.99
CA LEU A 130 16.80 15.26 2.75
C LEU A 130 15.86 14.82 1.61
N SER A 131 15.54 13.53 1.54
CA SER A 131 14.65 12.96 0.52
C SER A 131 13.20 13.45 0.64
N LEU A 132 12.78 13.98 1.80
CA LEU A 132 11.45 14.57 1.97
C LEU A 132 11.30 15.90 1.23
N VAL A 133 12.41 16.61 0.98
CA VAL A 133 12.39 17.90 0.26
C VAL A 133 11.81 17.76 -1.16
N PRO A 134 12.33 16.88 -2.04
CA PRO A 134 11.75 16.71 -3.38
C PRO A 134 10.32 16.16 -3.34
N VAL A 135 9.96 15.31 -2.35
CA VAL A 135 8.59 14.81 -2.19
C VAL A 135 7.63 15.94 -1.79
N GLY A 136 8.03 16.78 -0.84
CA GLY A 136 7.27 17.96 -0.44
C GLY A 136 7.07 18.93 -1.60
N ALA A 137 8.12 19.18 -2.37
CA ALA A 137 8.04 20.01 -3.58
C ALA A 137 7.08 19.41 -4.63
N ALA A 138 7.19 18.12 -4.91
CA ALA A 138 6.30 17.43 -5.85
C ALA A 138 4.83 17.46 -5.39
N ASN A 139 4.58 17.25 -4.10
CA ASN A 139 3.24 17.32 -3.52
C ASN A 139 2.65 18.74 -3.59
N LEU A 140 3.46 19.78 -3.41
CA LEU A 140 3.04 21.18 -3.60
C LEU A 140 2.70 21.47 -5.06
N LEU A 141 3.53 21.00 -6.01
CA LEU A 141 3.26 21.14 -7.44
C LEU A 141 1.97 20.43 -7.85
N LEU A 142 1.73 19.21 -7.34
CA LEU A 142 0.48 18.48 -7.56
C LEU A 142 -0.75 19.19 -6.96
N LYS A 143 -0.58 20.09 -6.00
CA LYS A 143 -1.67 20.89 -5.41
C LYS A 143 -1.97 22.17 -6.21
N LEU A 144 -0.99 22.64 -6.98
CA LEU A 144 -1.10 23.87 -7.79
C LEU A 144 -1.64 23.63 -9.20
N ARG A 145 -1.66 22.37 -9.64
CA ARG A 145 -2.26 21.91 -10.90
C ARG A 145 -3.72 21.57 -10.68
#